data_AF-A0A353PU51-F1
#
_entry.id   AF-A0A353PU51-F1
#
_cell.length_a   1.000
_cell.length_b   1.000
_cell.length_c   1.000
_cell.angle_alpha   90.00
_cell.angle_beta   90.00
_cell.angle_gamma   90.00
#
_symmetry.space_group_name_H-M   'P 1'
#
loop_
_entity.id
_entity.type
_entity.pdbx_description
1 polymer ?
#
loop_
_entity_poly.entity_id
_entity_poly.type
_entity_poly.pdbx_seq_one_letter_code
_entity_poly.pdbx_strand_id
1 'polypeptide(L)'
;AKFKPVDLLAQIEKYKITSFCAPPTIYRFLIQADMSKYNLSSLEECCTAGEPLSEEVYNRFKAQTGHGLLEGFGQTETTLSLLNF
;
A
#
# COMPACT_ATOMS: atom_id res chain seq x y z
N ALA A 1 12.06 16.70 -8.19
CA ALA A 1 12.35 15.25 -8.19
C ALA A 1 11.12 14.50 -8.69
N LYS A 2 11.26 13.35 -9.37
CA LYS A 2 10.13 12.53 -9.85
C LYS A 2 9.89 11.36 -8.90
N PHE A 3 8.62 11.03 -8.66
CA PHE A 3 8.24 9.85 -7.90
C PHE A 3 8.66 8.55 -8.63
N LYS A 4 9.27 7.63 -7.90
CA LYS A 4 9.70 6.31 -8.38
C LYS A 4 9.15 5.23 -7.43
N PRO A 5 8.12 4.47 -7.85
CA PRO A 5 7.45 3.48 -6.99
C PRO A 5 8.40 2.41 -6.43
N VAL A 6 9.37 1.97 -7.24
CA VAL A 6 10.36 0.94 -6.86
C VAL A 6 11.28 1.36 -5.72
N ASP A 7 11.52 2.67 -5.57
CA ASP A 7 12.37 3.18 -4.48
C ASP A 7 11.68 2.98 -3.12
N LEU A 8 10.34 2.94 -3.08
CA LEU A 8 9.56 2.65 -1.86
C LEU A 8 9.77 1.21 -1.40
N LEU A 9 9.73 0.24 -2.32
CA LEU A 9 9.95 -1.18 -1.98
C LEU A 9 11.34 -1.40 -1.37
N ALA A 10 12.36 -0.73 -1.93
CA ALA A 10 13.71 -0.75 -1.38
C ALA A 10 13.79 -0.11 0.02
N GLN A 11 13.01 0.96 0.29
CA GLN A 11 12.96 1.55 1.63
C GLN A 11 12.24 0.64 2.64
N ILE A 12 11.15 -0.01 2.22
CA ILE A 12 10.40 -0.96 3.06
C ILE A 12 11.33 -2.08 3.54
N GLU A 13 12.08 -2.69 2.62
CA GLU A 13 13.05 -3.74 2.93
C GLU A 13 14.18 -3.22 3.83
N LYS A 14 14.81 -2.09 3.46
CA LYS A 14 15.97 -1.53 4.17
C LYS A 14 15.66 -1.19 5.62
N TYR A 15 14.51 -0.55 5.86
CA TYR A 15 14.13 -0.07 7.18
C TYR A 15 13.19 -1.01 7.93
N LYS A 16 12.84 -2.16 7.33
CA LYS A 16 11.90 -3.14 7.87
C LYS A 16 10.60 -2.49 8.32
N ILE A 17 9.98 -1.75 7.41
CA ILE A 17 8.71 -1.05 7.68
C ILE A 17 7.64 -2.10 8.03
N THR A 18 6.89 -1.83 9.11
CA THR A 18 5.81 -2.70 9.61
C THR A 18 4.42 -2.21 9.24
N SER A 19 4.22 -0.90 9.12
CA SER A 19 2.95 -0.30 8.69
C SER A 19 3.19 0.62 7.49
N PHE A 20 2.41 0.44 6.43
CA PHE A 20 2.51 1.23 5.21
C PHE A 20 1.15 1.81 4.81
N CYS A 21 1.10 3.14 4.70
CA CYS A 21 -0.08 3.88 4.25
C CYS A 21 0.24 4.61 2.95
N ALA A 22 -0.59 4.40 1.92
CA ALA A 22 -0.47 5.10 0.65
C ALA A 22 -1.84 5.16 -0.05
N PRO A 23 -2.08 6.13 -0.94
CA PRO A 23 -3.33 6.14 -1.70
C PRO A 23 -3.34 5.01 -2.77
N PRO A 24 -4.52 4.61 -3.30
CA PRO A 24 -4.63 3.55 -4.30
C PRO A 24 -3.74 3.73 -5.53
N THR A 25 -3.45 4.98 -5.92
CA THR A 25 -2.49 5.30 -6.99
C THR A 25 -1.11 4.66 -6.77
N ILE A 26 -0.60 4.66 -5.54
CA ILE A 26 0.71 4.10 -5.23
C ILE A 26 0.66 2.59 -5.39
N TYR A 27 -0.35 1.93 -4.84
CA TYR A 27 -0.52 0.49 -4.98
C TYR A 27 -0.66 0.06 -6.45
N ARG A 28 -1.34 0.85 -7.31
CA ARG A 28 -1.38 0.60 -8.77
C ARG A 28 0.01 0.55 -9.40
N PHE A 29 0.93 1.42 -8.98
CA PHE A 29 2.30 1.36 -9.46
C PHE A 29 3.08 0.20 -8.88
N LEU A 30 2.88 -0.10 -7.59
CA LEU A 30 3.59 -1.18 -6.91
C LEU A 30 3.24 -2.54 -7.52
N ILE A 31 1.97 -2.84 -7.81
CA ILE A 31 1.56 -4.14 -8.39
C ILE A 31 2.06 -4.38 -9.82
N GLN A 32 2.52 -3.32 -10.51
CA GLN A 32 3.18 -3.39 -11.81
C GLN A 32 4.68 -3.67 -11.68
N ALA A 33 5.27 -3.38 -10.51
CA ALA A 33 6.65 -3.72 -10.22
C ALA A 33 6.79 -5.21 -9.86
N ASP A 34 7.99 -5.75 -10.06
CA ASP A 34 8.33 -7.08 -9.60
C ASP A 34 8.69 -7.04 -8.11
N MET A 35 7.67 -7.21 -7.25
CA MET A 35 7.83 -7.18 -5.80
C MET A 35 8.65 -8.36 -5.25
N SER A 36 8.80 -9.46 -6.01
CA SER A 36 9.56 -10.63 -5.57
C SER A 36 11.04 -10.35 -5.35
N LYS A 37 11.54 -9.22 -5.87
CA LYS A 37 12.93 -8.76 -5.71
C LYS A 37 13.22 -8.15 -4.34
N TYR A 38 12.21 -7.93 -3.50
CA TYR A 38 12.33 -7.24 -2.23
C TYR A 38 11.82 -8.13 -1.10
N ASN A 39 12.54 -8.15 0.03
CA ASN A 39 12.02 -8.76 1.24
C ASN A 39 11.01 -7.84 1.95
N LEU A 40 9.72 -8.14 1.77
CA LEU A 40 8.61 -7.39 2.37
C LEU A 40 8.03 -8.07 3.62
N SER A 41 8.70 -9.08 4.17
CA SER A 41 8.18 -9.88 5.30
C SER A 41 8.03 -9.10 6.61
N SER A 42 8.54 -7.86 6.68
CA SER A 42 8.36 -7.00 7.84
C SER A 42 7.00 -6.32 7.86
N LEU A 43 6.28 -6.26 6.73
CA LEU A 43 4.97 -5.64 6.69
C LEU A 43 3.99 -6.45 7.53
N GLU A 44 3.23 -5.73 8.35
CA GLU A 44 2.16 -6.27 9.19
C GLU A 44 0.82 -5.67 8.74
N GLU A 45 0.80 -4.35 8.49
CA GLU A 45 -0.41 -3.61 8.11
C GLU A 45 -0.17 -2.74 6.87
N CYS A 46 -1.10 -2.83 5.92
CA CYS A 46 -1.13 -1.95 4.76
C CYS A 46 -2.50 -1.28 4.69
N CYS A 47 -2.54 0.05 4.58
CA CYS A 47 -3.77 0.80 4.49
C CYS A 47 -3.78 1.80 3.33
N THR A 48 -5.00 2.18 2.94
CA THR A 48 -5.28 3.06 1.81
C THR A 48 -6.46 3.98 2.11
N ALA A 49 -6.44 5.19 1.56
CA ALA A 49 -7.51 6.16 1.68
C ALA A 49 -7.43 7.21 0.55
N GLY A 50 -8.50 7.99 0.39
CA GLY A 50 -8.52 9.20 -0.45
C GLY A 50 -8.87 8.99 -1.93
N GLU A 51 -8.83 7.76 -2.43
CA GLU A 51 -9.34 7.41 -3.77
C GLU A 51 -10.09 6.07 -3.70
N PRO A 52 -10.95 5.74 -4.69
CA PRO A 52 -11.56 4.42 -4.78
C PRO A 52 -10.51 3.31 -4.94
N LEU A 53 -10.58 2.28 -4.10
CA LEU A 53 -9.79 1.07 -4.25
C LEU A 53 -10.44 0.11 -5.27
N SER A 54 -9.75 -0.18 -6.36
CA SER A 54 -10.19 -1.20 -7.31
C SER A 54 -9.92 -2.61 -6.77
N GLU A 55 -10.84 -3.54 -6.99
CA GLU A 55 -10.67 -4.96 -6.63
C GLU A 55 -9.41 -5.59 -7.25
N GLU A 56 -9.05 -5.22 -8.48
CA GLU A 56 -7.83 -5.72 -9.14
C GLU A 56 -6.58 -5.37 -8.32
N VAL A 57 -6.46 -4.11 -7.88
CA VAL A 57 -5.33 -3.64 -7.08
C VAL A 57 -5.26 -4.38 -5.75
N TYR A 58 -6.39 -4.51 -5.05
CA TYR A 58 -6.44 -5.26 -3.80
C TYR A 58 -5.99 -6.72 -4.00
N ASN A 59 -6.60 -7.41 -4.97
CA ASN A 59 -6.36 -8.84 -5.19
C ASN A 59 -4.92 -9.12 -5.65
N ARG A 60 -4.37 -8.29 -6.55
CA ARG A 60 -2.99 -8.45 -7.03
C ARG A 60 -1.97 -8.13 -5.94
N PHE A 61 -2.20 -7.07 -5.15
CA PHE A 61 -1.34 -6.74 -4.02
C PHE A 61 -1.33 -7.89 -3.01
N LYS A 62 -2.51 -8.38 -2.61
CA LYS A 62 -2.65 -9.51 -1.69
C LYS A 62 -2.02 -10.79 -2.23
N ALA A 63 -2.13 -11.07 -3.53
CA ALA A 63 -1.49 -12.23 -4.14
C ALA A 63 0.05 -12.13 -4.15
N GLN A 64 0.61 -10.93 -4.28
CA GLN A 64 2.06 -10.71 -4.33
C GLN A 64 2.70 -10.62 -2.94
N THR A 65 2.00 -10.07 -1.95
CA THR A 65 2.57 -9.79 -0.62
C THR A 65 1.98 -10.65 0.49
N GLY A 66 0.81 -11.27 0.28
CA GLY A 66 0.04 -11.95 1.32
C GLY A 66 -0.82 -11.01 2.18
N HIS A 67 -0.67 -9.69 2.05
CA HIS A 67 -1.33 -8.70 2.90
C HIS A 67 -2.57 -8.11 2.22
N GLY A 68 -3.68 -8.02 2.98
CA GLY A 68 -4.83 -7.23 2.59
C GLY A 68 -4.58 -5.73 2.75
N LEU A 69 -5.43 -4.91 2.13
CA LEU A 69 -5.44 -3.46 2.31
C LEU A 69 -6.63 -3.05 3.18
N LEU A 70 -6.36 -2.34 4.27
CA LEU A 70 -7.36 -1.68 5.09
C LEU A 70 -7.78 -0.36 4.41
N GLU A 71 -9.07 -0.21 4.09
CA GLU A 71 -9.58 0.98 3.38
C GLU A 71 -10.21 1.97 4.37
N GLY A 72 -9.60 3.14 4.48
CA GLY A 72 -10.06 4.24 5.30
C GLY A 72 -10.74 5.34 4.50
N PHE A 73 -11.75 5.97 5.12
CA PHE A 73 -12.39 7.17 4.58
C PHE A 73 -12.35 8.31 5.61
N GLY A 74 -12.10 9.52 5.11
CA GLY A 74 -12.09 10.76 5.88
C GLY A 74 -11.99 11.96 4.95
N GLN A 75 -12.04 13.15 5.53
CA GLN A 75 -11.90 14.43 4.82
C GLN A 75 -10.87 15.29 5.54
N THR A 76 -10.42 16.38 4.94
CA THR A 76 -9.44 17.29 5.55
C THR A 76 -9.94 17.86 6.88
N GLU A 77 -11.25 18.09 6.98
CA GLU A 77 -11.96 18.64 8.12
C GLU A 77 -12.20 17.62 9.24
N THR A 78 -11.97 16.33 8.97
CA THR A 78 -12.21 15.24 9.91
C THR A 78 -10.95 14.42 10.14
N THR A 79 -10.99 13.53 11.13
CA THR A 79 -10.03 12.43 11.24
C THR A 79 -10.52 11.24 10.39
N LEU A 80 -9.93 10.06 10.57
CA LEU A 80 -10.48 8.82 10.00
C LEU A 80 -11.92 8.63 10.49
N SER A 81 -12.85 8.65 9.55
CA SER A 81 -14.29 8.61 9.83
C SER A 81 -14.87 7.20 9.69
N LEU A 82 -14.33 6.41 8.76
CA LEU A 82 -14.71 5.00 8.54
C LEU A 82 -13.48 4.16 8.22
N LEU A 83 -13.50 2.88 8.61
CA LEU A 83 -12.46 1.90 8.30
C LEU A 83 -13.11 0.57 7.90
N ASN A 84 -12.69 0.01 6.78
CA ASN A 84 -13.05 -1.31 6.29
C ASN A 84 -11.85 -2.27 6.44
N PHE A 85 -12.08 -3.46 7.01
CA PHE A 85 -11.06 -4.45 7.38
C PHE A 85 -11.33 -5.84 6.79
#